data_AF-A0A2E8SP81-F1
#
_entry.id   AF-A0A2E8SP81-F1
#
_cell.length_a   1.000
_cell.length_b   1.000
_cell.length_c   1.000
_cell.angle_alpha   90.00
_cell.angle_beta   90.00
_cell.angle_gamma   90.00
#
_symmetry.space_group_name_H-M   'P 1'
#
loop_
_entity.id
_entity.type
_entity.pdbx_description
1 polymer ?
#
loop_
_entity_poly.entity_id
_entity_poly.type
_entity_poly.pdbx_seq_one_letter_code
_entity_poly.pdbx_strand_id
1 'polypeptide(L)'
;MRSQLKITTWITAIGLGAFLIAAQETTPTPEPPAPAKSKPKNALKTGKAPKTKKAPPPASGTTGSDRYFLEQIRQLRGEMEELKGAYNLQIRKVMVLETEVRTLRTANETLKRENALKFASNKSIDELAAKIMELDKNRRNDLDVTNKQIDAILQTVKKLAAAPPSTPRHNGSTHTAPANFKAREHAVQAGEFLSTILAAYNTAFKAEGLSGRVTQSQVLKANPGLDPNRLLVGQKLLIPLPGEIK
;
A
#
# COMPACT_ATOMS: atom_id res chain seq x y z
N MET A 1 -37.52 -24.04 42.13
CA MET A 1 -37.47 -22.80 41.35
C MET A 1 -37.31 -23.17 39.87
N ARG A 2 -38.39 -23.20 39.10
CA ARG A 2 -38.38 -23.51 37.65
C ARG A 2 -38.64 -22.20 36.91
N SER A 3 -37.64 -21.70 36.20
CA SER A 3 -37.72 -20.45 35.43
C SER A 3 -38.17 -20.76 34.00
N GLN A 4 -39.33 -20.24 33.62
CA GLN A 4 -39.92 -20.33 32.29
C GLN A 4 -39.40 -19.17 31.44
N LEU A 5 -38.47 -19.44 30.51
CA LEU A 5 -38.04 -18.46 29.51
C LEU A 5 -39.03 -18.50 28.32
N LYS A 6 -39.83 -17.45 28.18
CA LYS A 6 -40.71 -17.26 27.01
C LYS A 6 -39.88 -16.71 25.85
N ILE A 7 -39.79 -17.47 24.76
CA ILE A 7 -39.17 -17.04 23.50
C ILE A 7 -40.25 -16.40 22.64
N THR A 8 -40.20 -15.08 22.50
CA THR A 8 -41.08 -14.29 21.63
C THR A 8 -40.49 -14.25 20.23
N THR A 9 -41.14 -14.92 19.28
CA THR A 9 -40.83 -14.90 17.85
C THR A 9 -41.22 -13.56 17.24
N TRP A 10 -40.25 -12.81 16.70
CA TRP A 10 -40.53 -11.63 15.87
C TRP A 10 -40.63 -12.06 14.41
N ILE A 11 -41.84 -11.96 13.85
CA ILE A 11 -42.09 -12.10 12.41
C ILE A 11 -41.73 -10.76 11.76
N THR A 12 -40.64 -10.73 11.00
CA THR A 12 -40.30 -9.59 10.13
C THR A 12 -40.99 -9.77 8.79
N ALA A 13 -41.95 -8.89 8.51
CA ALA A 13 -42.61 -8.81 7.21
C ALA A 13 -41.66 -8.14 6.20
N ILE A 14 -41.27 -8.87 5.16
CA ILE A 14 -40.55 -8.33 4.01
C ILE A 14 -41.59 -7.75 3.05
N GLY A 15 -41.73 -6.42 3.06
CA GLY A 15 -42.51 -5.69 2.07
C GLY A 15 -41.79 -5.66 0.72
N LEU A 16 -42.44 -6.14 -0.34
CA LEU A 16 -42.04 -5.90 -1.72
C LEU A 16 -42.21 -4.39 -2.03
N GLY A 17 -41.10 -3.65 -2.03
CA GLY A 17 -41.06 -2.30 -2.57
C GLY A 17 -40.66 -2.33 -4.04
N ALA A 18 -41.60 -2.01 -4.95
CA ALA A 18 -41.31 -1.76 -6.35
C ALA A 18 -40.55 -0.44 -6.48
N PHE A 19 -39.26 -0.50 -6.81
CA PHE A 19 -38.46 0.68 -7.12
C PHE A 19 -38.38 0.82 -8.65
N LEU A 20 -39.11 1.80 -9.19
CA LEU A 20 -39.07 2.19 -10.58
C LEU A 20 -37.87 3.14 -10.77
N ILE A 21 -36.77 2.65 -11.34
CA ILE A 21 -35.66 3.50 -11.79
C ILE A 21 -35.87 3.75 -13.27
N ALA A 22 -36.27 4.97 -13.61
CA ALA A 22 -36.20 5.48 -14.98
C ALA A 22 -34.73 5.77 -15.33
N ALA A 23 -34.07 4.84 -16.01
CA ALA A 23 -32.80 5.07 -16.67
C ALA A 23 -33.07 5.30 -18.16
N GLN A 24 -32.87 6.54 -18.58
CA GLN A 24 -32.91 7.01 -19.95
C GLN A 24 -31.58 6.63 -20.61
N GLU A 25 -31.57 5.59 -21.44
CA GLU A 25 -30.44 5.24 -22.31
C GLU A 25 -30.90 5.19 -23.77
N THR A 26 -30.16 5.92 -24.59
CA THR A 26 -30.33 6.16 -26.01
C THR A 26 -30.33 4.87 -26.83
N THR A 27 -31.36 4.68 -27.63
CA THR A 27 -31.47 3.57 -28.59
C THR A 27 -30.54 3.77 -29.79
N PRO A 28 -29.78 2.76 -30.23
CA PRO A 28 -29.33 2.70 -31.62
C PRO A 28 -30.47 2.13 -32.48
N THR A 29 -30.94 2.93 -33.43
CA THR A 29 -31.89 2.52 -34.48
C THR A 29 -31.28 1.42 -35.35
N PRO A 30 -31.98 0.30 -35.63
CA PRO A 30 -31.51 -0.67 -36.60
C PRO A 30 -31.82 -0.19 -38.04
N GLU A 31 -30.78 -0.13 -38.85
CA GLU A 31 -30.79 0.21 -40.28
C GLU A 31 -31.48 -0.91 -41.11
N PRO A 32 -32.32 -0.60 -42.11
CA PRO A 32 -32.98 -1.61 -42.95
C PRO A 32 -32.02 -2.17 -44.03
N PRO A 33 -32.11 -3.47 -44.38
CA PRO A 33 -31.25 -4.04 -45.41
C PRO A 33 -31.60 -3.51 -46.82
N ALA A 34 -30.55 -3.16 -47.58
CA ALA A 34 -30.60 -2.60 -48.93
C ALA A 34 -31.25 -3.55 -49.97
N PRO A 35 -31.90 -3.01 -51.03
CA PRO A 35 -32.58 -3.82 -52.03
C PRO A 35 -31.59 -4.43 -53.04
N ALA A 36 -31.64 -5.76 -53.18
CA ALA A 36 -30.88 -6.48 -54.21
C ALA A 36 -31.38 -6.11 -55.62
N LYS A 37 -30.54 -5.43 -56.39
CA LYS A 37 -30.75 -5.16 -57.82
C LYS A 37 -30.33 -6.36 -58.68
N SER A 38 -31.20 -6.65 -59.64
CA SER A 38 -31.13 -7.60 -60.75
C SER A 38 -29.84 -7.64 -61.58
N LYS A 39 -29.48 -8.82 -62.12
CA LYS A 39 -29.41 -9.07 -63.58
C LYS A 39 -29.22 -10.57 -63.91
N PRO A 40 -29.94 -11.12 -64.91
CA PRO A 40 -29.75 -12.48 -65.42
C PRO A 40 -28.88 -12.48 -66.69
N LYS A 41 -28.15 -13.57 -66.94
CA LYS A 41 -27.75 -14.05 -68.29
C LYS A 41 -27.03 -15.40 -68.16
N ASN A 42 -27.67 -16.47 -68.63
CA ASN A 42 -27.11 -17.27 -69.72
C ASN A 42 -28.15 -18.25 -70.25
N ALA A 43 -28.29 -18.20 -71.57
CA ALA A 43 -29.20 -18.98 -72.36
C ALA A 43 -28.60 -20.36 -72.67
N LEU A 44 -29.44 -21.39 -72.64
CA LEU A 44 -29.28 -22.54 -73.52
C LEU A 44 -30.66 -22.90 -74.07
N LYS A 45 -30.82 -22.65 -75.38
CA LYS A 45 -31.95 -23.15 -76.18
C LYS A 45 -31.62 -24.57 -76.60
N THR A 46 -32.58 -25.49 -76.44
CA THR A 46 -32.96 -26.43 -77.50
C THR A 46 -34.25 -27.17 -77.13
N GLY A 47 -35.27 -27.05 -78.00
CA GLY A 47 -36.03 -28.21 -78.44
C GLY A 47 -37.42 -28.45 -77.83
N LYS A 48 -38.43 -28.26 -78.70
CA LYS A 48 -39.77 -28.89 -78.74
C LYS A 48 -40.90 -28.26 -77.92
N ALA A 49 -41.76 -27.56 -78.65
CA ALA A 49 -43.18 -27.39 -78.30
C ALA A 49 -43.88 -28.76 -78.23
N PRO A 50 -44.84 -28.92 -77.31
CA PRO A 50 -46.20 -29.06 -77.81
C PRO A 50 -47.26 -28.35 -76.95
N LYS A 51 -48.18 -27.70 -77.69
CA LYS A 51 -49.63 -27.69 -77.48
C LYS A 51 -50.15 -27.20 -76.12
N THR A 52 -50.78 -26.03 -76.18
CA THR A 52 -51.92 -25.59 -75.35
C THR A 52 -52.72 -26.77 -74.79
N LYS A 53 -52.52 -27.10 -73.52
CA LYS A 53 -53.47 -27.88 -72.75
C LYS A 53 -54.38 -26.91 -72.02
N LYS A 54 -55.62 -26.90 -72.51
CA LYS A 54 -56.88 -26.44 -71.90
C LYS A 54 -56.78 -26.35 -70.37
N ALA A 55 -57.28 -25.26 -69.80
CA ALA A 55 -57.61 -25.17 -68.38
C ALA A 55 -58.36 -26.43 -67.93
N PRO A 56 -58.13 -26.95 -66.70
CA PRO A 56 -58.92 -28.04 -66.17
C PRO A 56 -60.40 -27.62 -66.18
N PRO A 57 -61.34 -28.50 -66.55
CA PRO A 57 -62.76 -28.19 -66.39
C PRO A 57 -63.04 -27.86 -64.91
N PRO A 58 -64.01 -26.97 -64.62
CA PRO A 58 -64.40 -26.70 -63.24
C PRO A 58 -64.81 -28.04 -62.61
N ALA A 59 -64.11 -28.42 -61.54
CA ALA A 59 -64.38 -29.66 -60.83
C ALA A 59 -65.86 -29.71 -60.46
N SER A 60 -66.52 -30.75 -60.94
CA SER A 60 -67.85 -31.17 -60.54
C SER A 60 -67.92 -31.33 -59.02
N GLY A 61 -68.85 -30.60 -58.39
CA GLY A 61 -69.48 -30.93 -57.11
C GLY A 61 -68.60 -31.42 -55.97
N THR A 62 -67.93 -30.50 -55.25
CA THR A 62 -67.50 -30.77 -53.87
C THR A 62 -68.76 -30.92 -53.01
N THR A 63 -69.02 -32.12 -52.49
CA THR A 63 -70.14 -32.35 -51.56
C THR A 63 -69.94 -31.53 -50.27
N GLY A 64 -70.99 -31.22 -49.51
CA GLY A 64 -70.87 -30.46 -48.26
C GLY A 64 -69.86 -31.06 -47.26
N SER A 65 -69.77 -32.40 -47.24
CA SER A 65 -68.76 -33.16 -46.49
C SER A 65 -67.33 -32.87 -46.95
N ASP A 66 -67.07 -32.83 -48.26
CA ASP A 66 -65.72 -32.57 -48.78
C ASP A 66 -65.24 -31.15 -48.43
N ARG A 67 -66.15 -30.17 -48.37
CA ARG A 67 -65.82 -28.80 -47.91
C ARG A 67 -65.42 -28.79 -46.44
N TYR A 68 -66.16 -29.50 -45.59
CA TYR A 68 -65.84 -29.62 -44.17
C TYR A 68 -64.44 -30.23 -43.95
N PHE A 69 -64.11 -31.33 -44.65
CA PHE A 69 -62.78 -31.93 -44.54
C PHE A 69 -61.65 -31.00 -45.00
N LEU A 70 -61.87 -30.22 -46.07
CA LEU A 70 -60.90 -29.24 -46.54
C LEU A 70 -60.68 -28.10 -45.53
N GLU A 71 -61.72 -27.67 -44.82
CA GLU A 71 -61.61 -26.65 -43.76
C GLU A 71 -60.82 -27.17 -42.55
N GLN A 72 -61.08 -28.40 -42.10
CA GLN A 72 -60.31 -29.04 -41.02
C GLN A 72 -58.82 -29.15 -41.36
N ILE A 73 -58.47 -29.53 -42.59
CA ILE A 73 -57.07 -29.60 -43.05
C ILE A 73 -56.42 -28.21 -43.06
N ARG A 74 -57.17 -27.17 -43.44
CA ARG A 74 -56.67 -25.78 -43.40
C ARG A 74 -56.44 -25.30 -41.97
N GLN A 75 -57.36 -25.60 -41.06
CA GLN A 75 -57.22 -25.25 -39.64
C GLN A 75 -56.00 -25.94 -39.02
N LEU A 76 -55.87 -27.26 -39.18
CA LEU A 76 -54.72 -28.03 -38.67
C LEU A 76 -53.39 -27.51 -39.22
N ARG A 77 -53.35 -27.11 -40.50
CA ARG A 77 -52.16 -26.48 -41.08
C ARG A 77 -51.86 -25.13 -40.42
N GLY A 78 -52.88 -24.32 -40.16
CA GLY A 78 -52.75 -23.04 -39.45
C GLY A 78 -52.18 -23.22 -38.04
N GLU A 79 -52.77 -24.11 -37.25
CA GLU A 79 -52.30 -24.45 -35.89
C GLU A 79 -50.87 -25.01 -35.90
N MET A 80 -50.52 -25.83 -36.90
CA MET A 80 -49.17 -26.36 -37.04
C MET A 80 -48.14 -25.25 -37.35
N GLU A 81 -48.48 -24.28 -38.18
CA GLU A 81 -47.60 -23.14 -38.46
C GLU A 81 -47.47 -22.20 -37.25
N GLU A 82 -48.55 -21.98 -36.49
CA GLU A 82 -48.49 -21.24 -35.23
C GLU A 82 -47.60 -21.96 -34.19
N LEU A 83 -47.75 -23.27 -34.04
CA LEU A 83 -46.93 -24.08 -33.13
C LEU A 83 -45.44 -24.05 -33.53
N LYS A 84 -45.13 -24.14 -34.83
CA LYS A 84 -43.76 -23.95 -35.34
C LYS A 84 -43.24 -22.54 -35.02
N GLY A 85 -44.07 -21.52 -35.16
CA GLY A 85 -43.74 -20.15 -34.78
C GLY A 85 -43.37 -20.04 -33.30
N ALA A 86 -44.20 -20.59 -32.41
CA ALA A 86 -43.96 -20.61 -30.97
C ALA A 86 -42.70 -21.40 -30.60
N TYR A 87 -42.46 -22.54 -31.24
CA TYR A 87 -41.25 -23.35 -31.02
C TYR A 87 -39.97 -22.60 -31.42
N ASN A 88 -40.00 -21.95 -32.59
CA ASN A 88 -38.87 -21.12 -33.04
C ASN A 88 -38.62 -19.91 -32.12
N LEU A 89 -39.67 -19.36 -31.53
CA LEU A 89 -39.54 -18.31 -30.52
C LEU A 89 -38.92 -18.86 -29.23
N GLN A 90 -39.33 -20.05 -28.81
CA GLN A 90 -38.75 -20.71 -27.63
C GLN A 90 -37.27 -21.00 -27.81
N ILE A 91 -36.84 -21.51 -28.97
CA ILE A 91 -35.42 -21.71 -29.29
C ILE A 91 -34.63 -20.41 -29.12
N ARG A 92 -35.15 -19.30 -29.67
CA ARG A 92 -34.49 -17.99 -29.53
C ARG A 92 -34.38 -17.53 -28.08
N LYS A 93 -35.45 -17.71 -27.29
CA LYS A 93 -35.42 -17.38 -25.84
C LYS A 93 -34.39 -18.23 -25.10
N VAL A 94 -34.29 -19.53 -25.40
CA VAL A 94 -33.29 -20.42 -24.79
C VAL A 94 -31.88 -19.95 -25.14
N MET A 95 -31.61 -19.62 -26.40
CA MET A 95 -30.29 -19.10 -26.80
C MET A 95 -29.93 -17.81 -26.06
N VAL A 96 -30.86 -16.85 -25.93
CA VAL A 96 -30.62 -15.61 -25.19
C VAL A 96 -30.33 -15.90 -23.71
N LEU A 97 -31.14 -16.73 -23.07
CA LEU A 97 -30.91 -17.13 -21.67
C LEU A 97 -29.57 -17.84 -21.48
N GLU A 98 -29.17 -18.71 -22.40
CA GLU A 98 -27.87 -19.37 -22.36
C GLU A 98 -26.71 -18.37 -22.46
N THR A 99 -26.83 -17.36 -23.33
CA THR A 99 -25.82 -16.30 -23.41
C THR A 99 -25.77 -15.48 -22.13
N GLU A 100 -26.92 -15.11 -21.57
CA GLU A 100 -27.01 -14.35 -20.33
C GLU A 100 -26.38 -15.11 -19.16
N VAL A 101 -26.70 -16.40 -19.00
CA VAL A 101 -26.10 -17.25 -17.96
C VAL A 101 -24.58 -17.33 -18.12
N ARG A 102 -24.07 -17.42 -19.35
CA ARG A 102 -22.62 -17.37 -19.59
C ARG A 102 -22.03 -16.03 -19.16
N THR A 103 -22.64 -14.91 -19.54
CA THR A 103 -22.16 -13.57 -19.16
C THR A 103 -22.17 -13.38 -17.65
N LEU A 104 -23.24 -13.77 -16.95
CA LEU A 104 -23.35 -13.67 -15.49
C LEU A 104 -22.32 -14.54 -14.79
N ARG A 105 -22.06 -15.76 -15.29
CA ARG A 105 -20.98 -16.60 -14.76
C ARG A 105 -19.62 -15.94 -14.94
N THR A 106 -19.33 -15.38 -16.11
CA THR A 106 -18.07 -14.67 -16.33
C THR A 106 -17.94 -13.44 -15.43
N ALA A 107 -19.00 -12.64 -15.28
CA ALA A 107 -19.02 -11.46 -14.42
C ALA A 107 -18.86 -11.82 -12.94
N ASN A 108 -19.46 -12.92 -12.47
CA ASN A 108 -19.27 -13.40 -11.10
C ASN A 108 -17.83 -13.86 -10.87
N GLU A 109 -17.23 -14.55 -11.83
CA GLU A 109 -15.82 -14.98 -11.73
C GLU A 109 -14.85 -13.79 -11.78
N THR A 110 -15.13 -12.75 -12.55
CA THR A 110 -14.31 -11.52 -12.53
C THR A 110 -14.47 -10.77 -11.21
N LEU A 111 -15.71 -10.60 -10.73
CA LEU A 111 -15.98 -9.96 -9.44
C LEU A 111 -15.30 -10.70 -8.29
N LYS A 112 -15.32 -12.04 -8.30
CA LYS A 112 -14.63 -12.85 -7.29
C LYS A 112 -13.12 -12.62 -7.30
N ARG A 113 -12.50 -12.53 -8.49
CA ARG A 113 -11.07 -12.21 -8.63
C ARG A 113 -10.76 -10.79 -8.15
N GLU A 114 -11.56 -9.81 -8.56
CA GLU A 114 -11.37 -8.42 -8.12
C GLU A 114 -11.52 -8.29 -6.60
N ASN A 115 -12.49 -8.96 -6.01
CA ASN A 115 -12.73 -8.94 -4.57
C ASN A 115 -11.54 -9.58 -3.83
N ALA A 116 -11.01 -10.71 -4.34
CA ALA A 116 -9.79 -11.32 -3.79
C ALA A 116 -8.54 -10.44 -3.92
N LEU A 117 -8.47 -9.53 -4.90
CA LEU A 117 -7.36 -8.58 -5.06
C LEU A 117 -7.53 -7.31 -4.21
N LYS A 118 -8.76 -6.82 -4.07
CA LYS A 118 -9.08 -5.59 -3.33
C LYS A 118 -9.03 -5.78 -1.82
N PHE A 119 -9.42 -6.96 -1.34
CA PHE A 119 -9.51 -7.23 0.09
C PHE A 119 -8.39 -8.16 0.54
N ALA A 120 -7.80 -7.84 1.69
CA ALA A 120 -6.83 -8.72 2.33
C ALA A 120 -7.48 -10.07 2.66
N SER A 121 -6.77 -11.16 2.40
CA SER A 121 -7.22 -12.48 2.82
C SER A 121 -7.26 -12.58 4.35
N ASN A 122 -8.14 -13.44 4.89
CA ASN A 122 -8.17 -13.70 6.34
C ASN A 122 -6.78 -14.13 6.87
N LYS A 123 -6.04 -14.92 6.07
CA LYS A 123 -4.68 -15.34 6.41
C LYS A 123 -3.71 -14.16 6.58
N SER A 124 -3.76 -13.17 5.69
CA SER A 124 -2.93 -11.96 5.83
C SER A 124 -3.31 -11.11 7.06
N ILE A 125 -4.58 -11.13 7.46
CA ILE A 125 -5.03 -10.49 8.69
C ILE A 125 -4.48 -11.24 9.91
N ASP A 126 -4.53 -12.57 9.90
CA ASP A 126 -3.97 -13.41 10.97
C ASP A 126 -2.45 -13.24 11.09
N GLU A 127 -1.73 -13.21 9.97
CA GLU A 127 -0.29 -12.93 9.92
C GLU A 127 0.05 -11.55 10.49
N LEU A 128 -0.76 -10.53 10.17
CA LEU A 128 -0.60 -9.19 10.73
C LEU A 128 -0.85 -9.19 12.24
N ALA A 129 -1.91 -9.87 12.71
CA ALA A 129 -2.21 -9.98 14.13
C ALA A 129 -1.07 -10.67 14.90
N ALA A 130 -0.49 -11.73 14.34
CA ALA A 130 0.67 -12.41 14.91
C ALA A 130 1.89 -11.46 15.03
N LYS A 131 2.19 -10.70 13.98
CA LYS A 131 3.28 -9.71 14.01
C LYS A 131 3.04 -8.59 15.02
N ILE A 132 1.79 -8.13 15.18
CA ILE A 132 1.43 -7.12 16.18
C ILE A 132 1.63 -7.66 17.60
N MET A 133 1.22 -8.90 17.87
CA MET A 133 1.44 -9.54 19.18
C MET A 133 2.93 -9.70 19.49
N GLU A 134 3.73 -10.05 18.49
CA GLU A 134 5.18 -10.15 18.63
C GLU A 134 5.81 -8.77 18.91
N LEU A 135 5.41 -7.73 18.18
CA LEU A 135 5.85 -6.36 18.43
C LEU A 135 5.51 -5.93 19.86
N ASP A 136 4.29 -6.18 20.35
CA ASP A 136 3.91 -5.82 21.71
C ASP A 136 4.72 -6.58 22.77
N LYS A 137 5.01 -7.87 22.54
CA LYS A 137 5.91 -8.63 23.41
C LYS A 137 7.30 -8.01 23.47
N ASN A 138 7.85 -7.65 22.31
CA ASN A 138 9.17 -7.01 22.23
C ASN A 138 9.18 -5.64 22.93
N ARG A 139 8.13 -4.84 22.72
CA ARG A 139 7.95 -3.54 23.39
C ARG A 139 7.90 -3.70 24.92
N ARG A 140 7.22 -4.72 25.44
CA ARG A 140 7.16 -4.99 26.89
C ARG A 140 8.53 -5.38 27.45
N ASN A 141 9.30 -6.17 26.71
CA ASN A 141 10.66 -6.52 27.11
C ASN A 141 11.57 -5.28 27.14
N ASP A 142 11.47 -4.42 26.13
CA ASP A 142 12.24 -3.18 26.06
C ASP A 142 11.88 -2.21 27.19
N LEU A 143 10.59 -2.10 27.54
CA LEU A 143 10.14 -1.34 28.70
C LEU A 143 10.73 -1.87 30.01
N ASP A 144 10.81 -3.18 30.19
CA ASP A 144 11.44 -3.79 31.37
C ASP A 144 12.94 -3.44 31.46
N VAL A 145 13.67 -3.53 30.34
CA VAL A 145 15.08 -3.14 30.28
C VAL A 145 15.26 -1.66 30.59
N THR A 146 14.42 -0.80 30.02
CA THR A 146 14.46 0.65 30.26
C THR A 146 14.20 0.97 31.73
N ASN A 147 13.19 0.35 32.34
CA ASN A 147 12.90 0.54 33.77
C ASN A 147 14.08 0.11 34.64
N LYS A 148 14.73 -1.02 34.34
CA LYS A 148 15.96 -1.46 35.05
C LYS A 148 17.10 -0.45 34.93
N GLN A 149 17.27 0.17 33.77
CA GLN A 149 18.28 1.21 33.57
C GLN A 149 17.93 2.48 34.36
N ILE A 150 16.66 2.88 34.39
CA ILE A 150 16.19 4.01 35.20
C ILE A 150 16.47 3.75 36.69
N ASP A 151 16.20 2.54 37.19
CA ASP A 151 16.51 2.17 38.57
C ASP A 151 18.01 2.26 38.88
N ALA A 152 18.87 1.79 37.97
CA ALA A 152 20.31 1.91 38.12
C ALA A 152 20.75 3.38 38.18
N ILE A 153 20.20 4.24 37.32
CA ILE A 153 20.46 5.69 37.34
C ILE A 153 20.00 6.27 38.68
N LEU A 154 18.80 5.95 39.14
CA LEU A 154 18.28 6.41 40.43
C LEU A 154 19.22 6.00 41.59
N GLN A 155 19.77 4.79 41.56
CA GLN A 155 20.76 4.36 42.55
C GLN A 155 22.05 5.18 42.49
N THR A 156 22.56 5.50 41.29
CA THR A 156 23.75 6.36 41.14
C THR A 156 23.50 7.78 41.66
N VAL A 157 22.35 8.36 41.33
CA VAL A 157 21.94 9.70 41.79
C VAL A 157 21.79 9.72 43.31
N LYS A 158 21.18 8.68 43.91
CA LYS A 158 21.08 8.55 45.37
C LYS A 158 22.45 8.49 46.04
N LYS A 159 23.39 7.70 45.50
CA LYS A 159 24.77 7.63 46.01
C LYS A 159 25.49 8.97 45.91
N LEU A 160 25.29 9.71 44.81
CA LEU A 160 25.88 11.02 44.62
C LEU A 160 25.29 12.07 45.58
N ALA A 161 23.98 12.02 45.83
CA ALA A 161 23.30 12.90 46.77
C ALA A 161 23.66 12.61 48.24
N ALA A 162 23.93 11.34 48.58
CA ALA A 162 24.36 10.93 49.93
C ALA A 162 25.86 11.12 50.18
N ALA A 163 26.66 11.39 49.13
CA ALA A 163 28.08 11.67 49.29
C ALA A 163 28.25 13.04 49.98
N PRO A 164 29.11 13.14 51.02
CA PRO A 164 29.41 14.42 51.64
C PRO A 164 29.98 15.36 50.58
N PRO A 165 29.73 16.69 50.67
CA PRO A 165 30.36 17.65 49.78
C PRO A 165 31.88 17.43 49.88
N SER A 166 32.49 17.03 48.77
CA SER A 166 33.94 16.99 48.68
C SER A 166 34.45 18.37 49.01
N THR A 167 35.20 18.50 50.11
CA THR A 167 36.00 19.70 50.34
C THR A 167 36.85 19.89 49.08
N PRO A 168 37.04 21.14 48.59
CA PRO A 168 37.90 21.37 47.47
C PRO A 168 39.23 20.73 47.80
N ARG A 169 39.56 19.66 47.07
CA ARG A 169 40.86 19.00 47.18
C ARG A 169 41.82 20.03 46.60
N HIS A 170 42.32 20.90 47.47
CA HIS A 170 43.53 21.63 47.21
C HIS A 170 44.57 20.53 47.12
N ASN A 171 44.77 20.00 45.91
CA ASN A 171 46.05 19.41 45.57
C ASN A 171 47.03 20.50 46.01
N GLY A 172 47.80 20.21 47.06
CA GLY A 172 48.91 21.04 47.45
C GLY A 172 49.91 21.00 46.30
N SER A 173 49.61 21.71 45.21
CA SER A 173 50.65 22.27 44.38
C SER A 173 51.32 23.25 45.32
N THR A 174 52.47 22.86 45.83
CA THR A 174 53.47 23.83 46.23
C THR A 174 53.49 24.86 45.11
N HIS A 175 52.91 26.04 45.37
CA HIS A 175 52.94 27.18 44.48
C HIS A 175 54.37 27.68 44.48
N THR A 176 55.21 26.90 43.81
CA THR A 176 56.58 27.27 43.53
C THR A 176 56.44 28.20 42.35
N ALA A 177 56.73 29.48 42.58
CA ALA A 177 56.74 30.52 41.57
C ALA A 177 57.44 30.00 40.29
N PRO A 178 56.92 30.30 39.09
CA PRO A 178 57.51 29.81 37.86
C PRO A 178 58.99 30.19 37.83
N ALA A 179 59.85 29.19 37.62
CA ALA A 179 61.25 29.45 37.31
C ALA A 179 61.31 30.44 36.13
N ASN A 180 62.30 31.34 36.09
CA ASN A 180 62.47 32.24 34.94
C ASN A 180 62.79 31.42 33.68
N PHE A 181 61.77 31.01 32.92
CA PHE A 181 61.88 30.30 31.65
C PHE A 181 61.29 31.14 30.51
N LYS A 182 61.81 30.94 29.29
CA LYS A 182 61.27 31.62 28.11
C LYS A 182 59.98 30.94 27.65
N ALA A 183 58.92 31.72 27.49
CA ALA A 183 57.61 31.23 27.07
C ALA A 183 56.93 32.19 26.09
N ARG A 184 56.04 31.66 25.27
CA ARG A 184 55.09 32.44 24.46
C ARG A 184 53.74 32.46 25.15
N GLU A 185 53.11 33.63 25.20
CA GLU A 185 51.74 33.77 25.70
C GLU A 185 50.74 33.48 24.57
N HIS A 186 49.80 32.57 24.82
CA HIS A 186 48.67 32.29 23.94
C HIS A 186 47.36 32.59 24.65
N ALA A 187 46.46 33.33 23.99
CA ALA A 187 45.09 33.50 24.47
C ALA A 187 44.20 32.44 23.83
N VAL A 188 43.60 31.57 24.66
CA VAL A 188 42.75 30.47 24.17
C VAL A 188 41.55 31.02 23.40
N GLN A 189 41.38 30.57 22.16
CA GLN A 189 40.24 30.93 21.33
C GLN A 189 39.09 29.94 21.48
N ALA A 190 37.89 30.35 21.07
CA ALA A 190 36.71 29.48 21.09
C ALA A 190 36.92 28.24 20.20
N GLY A 191 36.68 27.06 20.76
CA GLY A 191 36.85 25.79 20.04
C GLY A 191 38.29 25.24 20.00
N GLU A 192 39.25 25.92 20.64
CA GLU A 192 40.61 25.39 20.77
C GLU A 192 40.74 24.46 21.97
N PHE A 193 41.43 23.33 21.75
CA PHE A 193 41.83 22.40 22.81
C PHE A 193 43.33 22.50 23.06
N LEU A 194 43.77 22.12 24.26
CA LEU A 194 45.19 22.17 24.64
C LEU A 194 46.08 21.38 23.65
N SER A 195 45.59 20.24 23.18
CA SER A 195 46.27 19.40 22.18
C SER A 195 46.47 20.12 20.84
N THR A 196 45.47 20.85 20.37
CA THR A 196 45.50 21.61 19.12
C THR A 196 46.46 22.79 19.22
N ILE A 197 46.39 23.54 20.32
CA ILE A 197 47.32 24.65 20.60
C ILE A 197 48.75 24.12 20.63
N LEU A 198 48.99 23.03 21.36
CA LEU A 198 50.32 22.43 21.47
C LEU A 198 50.85 21.93 20.12
N ALA A 199 50.00 21.38 19.27
CA ALA A 199 50.39 20.95 17.92
C ALA A 199 50.82 22.15 17.06
N ALA A 200 50.04 23.24 17.06
CA ALA A 200 50.34 24.46 16.31
C ALA A 200 51.64 25.15 16.77
N TYR A 201 51.90 25.20 18.07
CA TYR A 201 53.16 25.76 18.57
C TYR A 201 54.35 24.85 18.25
N ASN A 202 54.20 23.54 18.34
CA ASN A 202 55.27 22.61 17.97
C ASN A 202 55.63 22.64 16.47
N THR A 203 54.67 22.95 15.59
CA THR A 203 54.98 23.18 14.17
C THR A 203 55.66 24.53 13.97
N ALA A 204 55.21 25.59 14.64
CA ALA A 204 55.84 26.91 14.60
C ALA A 204 57.29 26.89 15.10
N PHE A 205 57.56 26.25 16.24
CA PHE A 205 58.92 26.14 16.78
C PHE A 205 59.88 25.40 15.84
N LYS A 206 59.40 24.37 15.14
CA LYS A 206 60.19 23.67 14.12
C LYS A 206 60.53 24.57 12.93
N ALA A 207 59.58 25.39 12.48
CA ALA A 207 59.80 26.35 11.41
C ALA A 207 60.81 27.44 11.80
N GLU A 208 60.84 27.81 13.09
CA GLU A 208 61.79 28.77 13.67
C GLU A 208 63.18 28.15 13.97
N GLY A 209 63.39 26.86 13.69
CA GLY A 209 64.66 26.17 13.90
C GLY A 209 64.94 25.72 15.34
N LEU A 210 63.94 25.76 16.24
CA LEU A 210 64.08 25.24 17.60
C LEU A 210 63.99 23.71 17.61
N SER A 211 65.05 23.06 18.10
CA SER A 211 65.11 21.60 18.21
C SER A 211 64.38 21.11 19.47
N GLY A 212 63.15 20.63 19.32
CA GLY A 212 62.43 19.95 20.40
C GLY A 212 60.91 19.93 20.21
N ARG A 213 60.20 19.33 21.16
CA ARG A 213 58.74 19.31 21.23
C ARG A 213 58.28 19.64 22.64
N VAL A 214 57.34 20.55 22.76
CA VAL A 214 56.65 20.87 24.00
C VAL A 214 55.57 19.82 24.26
N THR A 215 55.51 19.30 25.48
CA THR A 215 54.52 18.29 25.92
C THR A 215 53.48 18.92 26.84
N GLN A 216 52.33 18.24 27.00
CA GLN A 216 51.26 18.68 27.89
C GLN A 216 51.73 18.83 29.34
N SER A 217 52.59 17.93 29.82
CA SER A 217 53.13 18.01 31.19
C SER A 217 54.02 19.24 31.39
N GLN A 218 54.78 19.66 30.38
CA GLN A 218 55.57 20.89 30.43
C GLN A 218 54.67 22.13 30.48
N VAL A 219 53.58 22.15 29.72
CA VAL A 219 52.59 23.25 29.77
C VAL A 219 51.90 23.30 31.13
N LEU A 220 51.58 22.15 31.73
CA LEU A 220 50.98 22.11 33.07
C LEU A 220 51.94 22.54 34.17
N LYS A 221 53.23 22.22 34.04
CA LYS A 221 54.28 22.74 34.93
C LYS A 221 54.43 24.27 34.79
N ALA A 222 54.33 24.79 33.57
CA ALA A 222 54.40 26.22 33.29
C ALA A 222 53.17 27.00 33.78
N ASN A 223 52.00 26.36 33.84
CA ASN A 223 50.72 26.95 34.23
C ASN A 223 50.11 26.19 35.41
N PRO A 224 50.62 26.41 36.63
CA PRO A 224 50.10 25.74 37.82
C PRO A 224 48.61 26.05 38.01
N GLY A 225 47.79 25.01 38.16
CA GLY A 225 46.33 25.13 38.32
C GLY A 225 45.52 25.11 37.02
N LEU A 226 46.15 24.97 35.85
CA LEU A 226 45.47 24.76 34.59
C LEU A 226 44.84 23.36 34.52
N ASP A 227 43.55 23.29 34.16
CA ASP A 227 42.87 22.03 33.81
C ASP A 227 42.89 21.83 32.27
N PRO A 228 43.58 20.80 31.74
CA PRO A 228 43.62 20.49 30.32
C PRO A 228 42.26 20.29 29.66
N ASN A 229 41.28 19.79 30.41
CA ASN A 229 39.96 19.43 29.89
C ASN A 229 38.96 20.59 29.98
N ARG A 230 39.34 21.71 30.60
CA ARG A 230 38.48 22.86 30.86
C ARG A 230 39.22 24.17 30.61
N LEU A 231 39.63 24.40 29.36
CA LEU A 231 40.16 25.69 28.95
C LEU A 231 39.03 26.72 28.80
N LEU A 232 39.23 27.92 29.33
CA LEU A 232 38.29 29.03 29.18
C LEU A 232 38.73 29.92 28.01
N VAL A 233 37.77 30.40 27.22
CA VAL A 233 38.06 31.35 26.12
C VAL A 233 38.61 32.66 26.71
N GLY A 234 39.70 33.16 26.15
CA GLY A 234 40.44 34.33 26.64
C GLY A 234 41.42 34.03 27.78
N GLN A 235 41.51 32.79 28.24
CA GLN A 235 42.51 32.39 29.23
C GLN A 235 43.92 32.53 28.65
N LYS A 236 44.81 33.19 29.38
CA LYS A 236 46.22 33.29 29.02
C LYS A 236 46.93 31.99 29.39
N LEU A 237 47.62 31.41 28.42
CA LEU A 237 48.37 30.18 28.54
C LEU A 237 49.84 30.45 28.23
N LEU A 238 50.74 30.08 29.15
CA LEU A 238 52.18 30.15 28.95
C LEU A 238 52.66 28.86 28.27
N ILE A 239 53.18 28.99 27.05
CA ILE A 239 53.73 27.86 26.29
C ILE A 239 55.26 27.96 26.34
N PRO A 240 55.95 27.07 27.09
CA PRO A 240 57.41 27.14 27.24
C PRO A 240 58.11 26.82 25.91
N LEU A 241 59.30 27.39 25.69
CA LEU A 241 60.12 26.99 24.56
C LEU A 241 60.63 25.54 24.72
N PRO A 242 60.87 24.81 23.62
CA PRO A 242 61.38 23.45 23.68
C PRO A 242 62.72 23.39 24.43
N GLY A 243 62.81 22.55 25.46
CA GLY A 243 64.04 22.33 26.24
C GLY A 243 64.17 23.17 27.52
N GLU A 244 63.31 24.17 27.74
CA GLU A 244 63.34 25.02 28.94
C GLU A 244 62.84 24.31 30.20
N ILE A 245 61.82 23.44 30.06
CA ILE A 245 61.22 22.69 31.17
C ILE A 245 61.44 21.20 30.93
N LYS A 246 62.11 20.53 31.88
CA LYS A 246 62.29 19.06 31.89
C LYS A 246 61.18 18.40 32.69
#